data_AF-A0A534IW54-F1
#
_entry.id   AF-A0A534IW54-F1
#
_cell.length_a   1.000
_cell.length_b   1.000
_cell.length_c   1.000
_cell.angle_alpha   90.00
_cell.angle_beta   90.00
_cell.angle_gamma   90.00
#
_symmetry.space_group_name_H-M   'P 1'
#
loop_
_entity.id
_entity.type
_entity.pdbx_description
1 polymer ?
#
loop_
_entity_poly.entity_id
_entity_poly.type
_entity_poly.pdbx_seq_one_letter_code
_entity_poly.pdbx_strand_id
1 'polypeptide(L)'
;MQHLALRTTDIEKLKSYLESKGAEFLTPIYKDKDSFGPLLQSFTRELFDDEWFFIEFVQRDYDADKVGAGGTQFVQNTVKSLYVSKQEEFRAWEKTGKKRKFLDGVPEKDRMKLLKDILVNTEPKGYVETVAPITRHVPLA
;
A
#
# COMPACT_ATOMS: atom_id res chain seq x y z
N MET A 1 6.39 14.10 6.37
CA MET A 1 5.71 13.08 5.53
C MET A 1 4.51 12.61 6.30
N GLN A 2 3.33 12.66 5.68
CA GLN A 2 2.09 12.21 6.29
C GLN A 2 1.47 11.13 5.40
N HIS A 3 0.87 10.12 6.00
CA HIS A 3 0.22 9.06 5.26
C HIS A 3 -1.03 8.57 5.98
N LEU A 4 -1.91 7.92 5.22
CA LEU A 4 -3.01 7.13 5.74
C LEU A 4 -2.69 5.65 5.56
N ALA A 5 -2.59 4.90 6.65
CA ALA A 5 -2.42 3.46 6.60
C ALA A 5 -3.79 2.76 6.50
N LEU A 6 -4.01 2.02 5.41
CA LEU A 6 -5.23 1.27 5.13
C LEU A 6 -4.94 -0.23 5.19
N ARG A 7 -5.67 -0.94 6.05
CA ARG A 7 -5.56 -2.40 6.15
C ARG A 7 -6.26 -3.06 4.96
N THR A 8 -5.64 -4.09 4.42
CA THR A 8 -6.20 -4.99 3.40
C THR A 8 -5.98 -6.45 3.80
N THR A 9 -6.85 -7.33 3.32
CA THR A 9 -6.73 -8.79 3.47
C THR A 9 -5.87 -9.43 2.39
N ASP A 10 -5.69 -8.76 1.25
CA ASP A 10 -4.85 -9.21 0.13
C ASP A 10 -4.24 -8.02 -0.61
N ILE A 11 -3.02 -7.66 -0.22
CA ILE A 11 -2.30 -6.51 -0.77
C ILE A 11 -1.85 -6.74 -2.22
N GLU A 12 -1.56 -7.98 -2.62
CA GLU A 12 -1.13 -8.30 -3.98
C GLU A 12 -2.28 -8.09 -4.97
N LYS A 13 -3.46 -8.60 -4.65
CA LYS A 13 -4.64 -8.44 -5.48
C LYS A 13 -5.15 -7.01 -5.49
N LEU A 14 -5.11 -6.32 -4.35
CA LEU A 14 -5.49 -4.90 -4.27
C LEU A 14 -4.55 -4.04 -5.14
N LYS A 15 -3.23 -4.20 -4.97
CA LYS A 15 -2.23 -3.47 -5.76
C LYS A 15 -2.42 -3.72 -7.25
N SER A 16 -2.53 -4.99 -7.64
CA SER A 16 -2.75 -5.40 -9.03
C SER A 16 -4.04 -4.80 -9.61
N TYR A 17 -5.14 -4.82 -8.84
CA TYR A 17 -6.39 -4.19 -9.24
C TYR A 17 -6.24 -2.69 -9.47
N LEU A 18 -5.63 -1.97 -8.52
CA LEU A 18 -5.44 -0.52 -8.61
C LEU A 18 -4.51 -0.14 -9.76
N GLU A 19 -3.40 -0.85 -9.95
CA GLU A 19 -2.49 -0.67 -11.08
C GLU A 19 -3.19 -0.93 -12.42
N SER A 20 -4.09 -1.91 -12.50
CA SER A 20 -4.92 -2.15 -13.70
C SER A 20 -5.87 -1.00 -14.04
N LYS A 21 -6.20 -0.13 -13.05
CA LYS A 21 -6.96 1.10 -13.26
C LYS A 21 -6.09 2.30 -13.62
N GLY A 22 -4.76 2.14 -13.62
CA GLY A 22 -3.79 3.21 -13.86
C GLY A 22 -3.26 3.87 -12.60
N ALA A 23 -3.50 3.28 -11.42
CA ALA A 23 -2.95 3.80 -10.18
C ALA A 23 -1.45 3.46 -10.05
N GLU A 24 -0.68 4.33 -9.40
CA GLU A 24 0.78 4.23 -9.36
C GLU A 24 1.32 4.09 -7.94
N PHE A 25 1.98 2.97 -7.68
CA PHE A 25 2.72 2.77 -6.44
C PHE A 25 4.14 3.31 -6.53
N LEU A 26 4.61 3.84 -5.41
CA LEU A 26 5.99 4.26 -5.27
C LEU A 26 6.91 3.07 -4.98
N THR A 27 6.39 2.08 -4.24
CA THR A 27 7.21 0.96 -3.79
C THR A 27 6.63 -0.38 -4.23
N PRO A 28 7.46 -1.44 -4.29
CA PRO A 28 6.95 -2.81 -4.31
C PRO A 28 6.21 -3.12 -2.99
N ILE A 29 5.73 -4.36 -2.87
CA ILE A 29 5.24 -4.89 -1.60
C ILE A 29 6.46 -5.35 -0.80
N TYR A 30 6.68 -4.71 0.34
CA TYR A 30 7.74 -5.07 1.26
C TYR A 30 7.22 -6.08 2.28
N LYS A 31 8.07 -7.05 2.61
CA LYS A 31 7.90 -7.91 3.79
C LYS A 31 8.69 -7.32 4.94
N ASP A 32 7.97 -6.97 6.00
CA ASP A 32 8.51 -6.36 7.20
C ASP A 32 8.04 -7.09 8.46
N LYS A 33 8.59 -6.71 9.61
CA LYS A 33 8.17 -7.17 10.92
C LYS A 33 8.21 -5.99 11.89
N ASP A 34 7.08 -5.70 12.51
CA ASP A 34 6.99 -4.72 13.58
C ASP A 34 6.67 -5.37 14.93
N SER A 35 6.42 -4.54 15.96
CA SER A 35 6.09 -4.99 17.32
C SER A 35 4.82 -5.85 17.39
N PHE A 36 3.98 -5.83 16.35
CA PHE A 36 2.74 -6.62 16.26
C PHE A 36 2.89 -7.88 15.40
N GLY A 37 4.07 -8.11 14.80
CA GLY A 37 4.38 -9.32 14.04
C GLY A 37 4.68 -9.04 12.56
N PRO A 38 4.58 -10.07 11.69
CA PRO A 38 4.81 -9.93 10.26
C PRO A 38 3.86 -8.91 9.63
N LEU A 39 4.37 -8.14 8.68
CA LEU A 39 3.64 -7.07 8.00
C LEU A 39 4.01 -7.06 6.52
N LEU A 40 3.01 -7.05 5.64
CA LEU A 40 3.20 -6.63 4.24
C LEU A 40 2.79 -5.17 4.13
N GLN A 41 3.57 -4.37 3.42
CA GLN A 41 3.24 -2.96 3.20
C GLN A 41 3.65 -2.47 1.81
N SER A 42 2.91 -1.52 1.25
CA SER A 42 3.26 -0.85 -0.01
C SER A 42 2.76 0.59 0.00
N PHE A 43 3.59 1.51 -0.50
CA PHE A 43 3.29 2.94 -0.50
C PHE A 43 2.89 3.41 -1.89
N THR A 44 1.82 4.21 -1.97
CA THR A 44 1.44 4.87 -3.21
C THR A 44 2.40 6.02 -3.53
N ARG A 45 2.35 6.52 -4.77
CA ARG A 45 2.81 7.90 -5.03
C ARG A 45 1.92 8.89 -4.26
N GLU A 46 2.30 10.17 -4.32
CA GLU A 46 1.52 11.23 -3.65
C GLU A 46 0.16 11.44 -4.31
N LEU A 47 -0.82 11.83 -3.50
CA LEU A 47 -2.19 12.09 -3.95
C LEU A 47 -2.33 13.49 -4.57
N PHE A 48 -1.61 14.48 -4.04
CA PHE A 48 -1.74 15.88 -4.39
C PHE A 48 -0.38 16.51 -4.73
N ASP A 49 -0.40 17.65 -5.42
CA ASP A 49 0.82 18.32 -5.86
C ASP A 49 1.56 19.01 -4.69
N ASP A 50 0.80 19.63 -3.78
CA ASP A 50 1.32 20.53 -2.74
C ASP A 50 1.43 19.88 -1.35
N GLU A 51 0.93 18.66 -1.21
CA GLU A 51 0.91 17.93 0.06
C GLU A 51 1.68 16.61 -0.07
N TRP A 52 2.57 16.36 0.89
CA TRP A 52 3.32 15.10 0.98
C TRP A 52 2.45 14.02 1.63
N PHE A 53 1.27 13.79 1.03
CA PHE A 53 0.25 12.87 1.49
C PHE A 53 0.12 11.69 0.52
N PHE A 54 0.25 10.48 1.06
CA PHE A 54 0.16 9.23 0.31
C PHE A 54 -0.57 8.17 1.15
N ILE A 55 -0.93 7.06 0.51
CA ILE A 55 -1.58 5.93 1.17
C ILE A 55 -0.53 4.83 1.38
N GLU A 56 -0.50 4.27 2.59
CA GLU A 56 0.20 3.03 2.89
C GLU A 56 -0.83 1.91 2.97
N PHE A 57 -0.70 0.89 2.15
CA PHE A 57 -1.52 -0.32 2.29
C PHE A 57 -0.79 -1.34 3.14
N VAL A 58 -1.47 -1.91 4.13
CA VAL A 58 -0.89 -2.87 5.08
C VAL A 58 -1.69 -4.17 5.15
N GLN A 59 -1.02 -5.31 5.23
CA GLN A 59 -1.65 -6.61 5.49
C GLN A 59 -0.88 -7.33 6.60
N ARG A 60 -1.63 -7.81 7.61
CA ARG A 60 -1.08 -8.53 8.77
C ARG A 60 -1.54 -9.98 8.83
N ASP A 61 -2.74 -10.27 8.35
CA ASP A 61 -3.28 -11.63 8.31
C ASP A 61 -2.78 -12.31 7.03
N TYR A 62 -1.56 -12.84 7.09
CA TYR A 62 -1.01 -13.65 6.04
C TYR A 62 -0.21 -14.81 6.61
N ASP A 63 -0.21 -15.93 5.89
CA ASP A 63 0.63 -17.07 6.20
C ASP A 63 2.05 -16.74 5.73
N ALA A 64 2.90 -16.32 6.67
CA ALA A 64 4.26 -15.86 6.38
C ALA A 64 5.12 -16.92 5.67
N ASP A 65 4.79 -18.20 5.86
CA ASP A 65 5.50 -19.32 5.24
C ASP A 65 4.99 -19.59 3.81
N LYS A 66 3.76 -19.20 3.47
CA LYS A 66 3.18 -19.34 2.11
C LYS A 66 3.41 -18.16 1.19
N VAL A 67 3.72 -16.97 1.70
CA VAL A 67 4.06 -15.83 0.84
C VAL A 67 5.44 -16.11 0.26
N GLY A 68 5.47 -16.67 -0.96
CA GLY A 68 6.68 -17.14 -1.64
C GLY A 68 7.80 -16.10 -1.74
N ALA A 69 8.98 -16.54 -2.17
CA ALA A 69 10.23 -15.79 -2.25
C ALA A 69 10.22 -14.49 -3.09
N GLY A 70 9.06 -14.03 -3.58
CA GLY A 70 8.88 -12.80 -4.37
C GLY A 70 8.69 -11.52 -3.55
N GLY A 71 8.36 -11.60 -2.26
CA GLY A 71 8.33 -10.40 -1.40
C GLY A 71 9.71 -10.10 -0.85
N THR A 72 10.23 -8.92 -1.15
CA THR A 72 11.56 -8.48 -0.72
C THR A 72 11.60 -8.40 0.81
N GLN A 73 12.35 -9.30 1.43
CA GLN A 73 12.47 -9.46 2.87
C GLN A 73 13.50 -8.45 3.40
N PHE A 74 13.06 -7.24 3.79
CA PHE A 74 13.99 -6.22 4.28
C PHE A 74 13.44 -5.47 5.50
N VAL A 75 13.57 -6.13 6.65
CA VAL A 75 13.05 -5.79 7.99
C VAL A 75 13.66 -4.50 8.62
N GLN A 76 14.55 -3.79 7.91
CA GLN A 76 15.09 -2.49 8.37
C GLN A 76 15.24 -1.45 7.24
N ASN A 77 14.96 -1.83 5.99
CA ASN A 77 15.13 -0.93 4.86
C ASN A 77 13.81 -0.30 4.40
N THR A 78 12.62 -0.65 4.91
CA THR A 78 11.37 -0.13 4.31
C THR A 78 11.29 1.40 4.31
N VAL A 79 11.56 2.04 5.45
CA VAL A 79 11.60 3.50 5.56
C VAL A 79 12.78 4.09 4.79
N LYS A 80 13.96 3.47 4.87
CA LYS A 80 15.16 3.94 4.15
C LYS A 80 14.98 3.84 2.63
N SER A 81 14.37 2.76 2.15
CA SER A 81 13.99 2.52 0.77
C SER A 81 12.91 3.51 0.34
N LEU A 82 11.95 3.85 1.21
CA LEU A 82 10.99 4.92 0.93
C LEU A 82 11.72 6.26 0.72
N TYR A 83 12.70 6.60 1.56
CA TYR A 83 13.53 7.79 1.36
C TYR A 83 14.34 7.74 0.06
N VAL A 84 14.89 6.59 -0.31
CA VAL A 84 15.62 6.41 -1.58
C VAL A 84 14.67 6.57 -2.78
N SER A 85 13.54 5.88 -2.78
CA SER A 85 12.51 6.01 -3.83
C SER A 85 11.99 7.44 -3.95
N LYS A 86 11.86 8.16 -2.83
CA LYS A 86 11.49 9.58 -2.82
C LYS A 86 12.57 10.49 -3.40
N GLN A 87 13.84 10.22 -3.11
CA GLN A 87 14.95 10.96 -3.74
C GLN A 87 15.00 10.71 -5.24
N GLU A 88 14.69 9.50 -5.70
CA GLU A 88 14.59 9.19 -7.13
C GLU A 88 13.42 9.92 -7.79
N GLU A 89 12.25 9.98 -7.14
CA GLU A 89 11.12 10.81 -7.60
C GLU A 89 11.52 12.29 -7.70
N PHE A 90 12.20 12.83 -6.68
CA PHE A 90 12.65 14.21 -6.68
C PHE A 90 13.60 14.50 -7.84
N ARG A 91 14.60 13.63 -8.07
CA ARG A 91 15.52 13.74 -9.21
C ARG A 91 14.80 13.64 -10.56
N ALA A 92 13.78 12.80 -10.67
CA ALA A 92 12.97 12.70 -11.87
C ALA A 92 12.12 13.96 -12.11
N TRP A 93 11.57 14.53 -11.04
CA TRP A 93 10.86 15.81 -11.09
C TRP A 93 11.78 16.96 -11.49
N GLU A 94 12.98 17.09 -10.92
CA GLU A 94 13.95 18.13 -11.30
C GLU A 94 14.28 18.11 -12.80
N LYS A 95 14.31 16.91 -13.40
CA LYS A 95 14.59 16.75 -14.84
C LYS A 95 13.41 17.01 -15.75
N THR A 96 12.20 16.70 -15.30
CA THR A 96 11.00 16.69 -16.16
C THR A 96 10.03 17.82 -15.87
N GLY A 97 10.18 18.50 -14.74
CA GLY A 97 9.22 19.47 -14.19
C GLY A 97 7.88 18.84 -13.79
N LYS A 98 7.70 17.52 -13.91
CA LYS A 98 6.41 16.86 -13.73
C LYS A 98 6.49 15.81 -12.62
N LYS A 99 5.72 16.03 -11.56
CA LYS A 99 5.53 15.09 -10.46
C LYS A 99 4.45 14.08 -10.85
N ARG A 100 4.73 12.78 -10.71
CA ARG A 100 3.74 11.72 -10.94
C ARG A 100 2.96 11.48 -9.66
N LYS A 101 1.63 11.41 -9.77
CA LYS A 101 0.72 11.14 -8.65
C LYS A 101 0.13 9.74 -8.72
N PHE A 102 -0.38 9.30 -7.59
CA PHE A 102 -1.01 7.98 -7.44
C PHE A 102 -2.09 7.73 -8.49
N LEU A 103 -2.88 8.73 -8.88
CA LEU A 103 -4.01 8.56 -9.79
C LEU A 103 -3.78 9.14 -11.20
N ASP A 104 -2.54 9.49 -11.56
CA ASP A 104 -2.27 10.16 -12.84
C ASP A 104 -2.59 9.28 -14.07
N GLY A 105 -2.37 7.97 -13.97
CA GLY A 105 -2.74 7.02 -15.03
C GLY A 105 -4.23 6.66 -15.05
N VAL A 106 -5.00 7.05 -14.04
CA VAL A 106 -6.44 6.79 -13.96
C VAL A 106 -7.20 7.84 -14.77
N PRO A 107 -8.19 7.46 -15.61
CA PRO A 107 -9.02 8.41 -16.32
C PRO A 107 -9.66 9.45 -15.38
N GLU A 108 -9.59 10.73 -15.74
CA GLU A 108 -9.97 11.84 -14.85
C GLU A 108 -11.39 11.70 -14.27
N LYS A 109 -12.35 11.29 -15.10
CA LYS A 109 -13.74 11.04 -14.72
C LYS A 109 -13.90 9.96 -13.62
N ASP A 110 -12.93 9.05 -13.50
CA ASP A 110 -12.98 7.90 -12.60
C ASP A 110 -12.13 8.11 -11.33
N ARG A 111 -11.22 9.09 -11.31
CA ARG A 111 -10.27 9.33 -10.20
C ARG A 111 -10.97 9.53 -8.85
N MET A 112 -11.94 10.43 -8.80
CA MET A 112 -12.63 10.76 -7.55
C MET A 112 -13.47 9.58 -7.04
N LYS A 113 -14.07 8.82 -7.96
CA LYS A 113 -14.81 7.61 -7.60
C LYS A 113 -13.86 6.55 -7.04
N LEU A 114 -12.74 6.29 -7.71
CA LEU A 114 -11.75 5.32 -7.25
C LEU A 114 -11.15 5.71 -5.90
N LEU A 115 -10.84 7.00 -5.68
CA LEU A 115 -10.35 7.49 -4.40
C LEU A 115 -11.39 7.28 -3.28
N LYS A 116 -12.66 7.61 -3.55
CA LYS A 116 -13.75 7.33 -2.60
C LYS A 116 -13.88 5.83 -2.33
N ASP A 117 -13.82 5.00 -3.36
CA ASP A 117 -13.89 3.55 -3.21
C ASP A 117 -12.73 3.04 -2.34
N ILE A 118 -11.51 3.54 -2.52
CA ILE A 118 -10.34 3.18 -1.68
C ILE A 118 -10.56 3.59 -0.22
N LEU A 119 -11.08 4.81 0.02
CA LEU A 119 -11.25 5.35 1.38
C LEU A 119 -12.44 4.74 2.12
N VAL A 120 -13.49 4.34 1.40
CA VAL A 120 -14.72 3.76 1.97
C VAL A 120 -14.63 2.24 2.07
N ASN A 121 -13.95 1.60 1.12
CA ASN A 121 -13.81 0.15 1.04
C ASN A 121 -12.34 -0.24 1.14
N THR A 122 -11.86 -0.41 2.36
CA THR A 122 -10.65 -1.23 2.61
C THR A 122 -10.81 -2.68 2.12
N GLU A 123 -12.02 -3.09 1.72
CA GLU A 123 -12.30 -4.32 0.98
C GLU A 123 -13.25 -4.03 -0.21
N PRO A 124 -12.80 -4.17 -1.48
CA PRO A 124 -13.65 -3.89 -2.64
C PRO A 124 -14.96 -4.69 -2.59
N LYS A 125 -16.10 -4.03 -2.86
CA LYS A 125 -17.41 -4.71 -2.97
C LYS A 125 -17.32 -5.89 -3.94
N GLY A 126 -17.52 -7.10 -3.44
CA GLY A 126 -17.39 -8.36 -4.19
C GLY A 126 -16.30 -9.31 -3.68
N TYR A 127 -15.59 -8.97 -2.59
CA TYR A 127 -14.67 -9.89 -1.92
C TYR A 127 -15.40 -10.79 -0.93
N VAL A 128 -15.01 -12.07 -0.87
CA VAL A 128 -15.57 -13.06 0.05
C VAL A 128 -14.95 -12.83 1.43
N GLU A 129 -15.78 -12.69 2.47
CA GLU A 129 -15.35 -12.77 3.87
C GLU A 129 -14.75 -14.16 4.11
N THR A 130 -13.44 -14.32 3.98
CA THR A 130 -12.76 -15.54 4.43
C THR A 130 -11.52 -15.22 5.23
N VAL A 131 -11.73 -14.66 6.41
CA VAL A 131 -10.95 -15.10 7.58
C VAL A 131 -11.91 -15.11 8.77
N ALA A 132 -12.20 -16.29 9.31
CA ALA A 132 -12.94 -16.39 10.56
C ALA A 132 -12.16 -15.64 11.66
N PRO A 133 -12.83 -14.86 12.53
CA PRO A 133 -12.16 -14.19 13.62
C PRO A 133 -11.40 -15.23 14.46
N ILE A 134 -10.10 -15.00 14.65
CA ILE A 134 -9.31 -15.83 15.56
C ILE A 134 -9.85 -15.57 16.96
N THR A 135 -10.71 -16.47 17.45
CA THR A 135 -11.10 -16.53 18.86
C THR A 135 -9.86 -16.91 19.68
N ARG A 136 -9.08 -15.91 20.09
CA ARG A 136 -8.12 -16.09 21.17
C ARG A 136 -8.89 -16.13 22.48
N HIS A 137 -9.18 -17.33 22.97
CA HIS A 137 -9.44 -17.53 24.38
C HIS A 137 -8.14 -17.28 25.13
N VAL A 138 -7.95 -16.05 25.61
CA VAL A 138 -6.94 -15.75 26.61
C VAL A 138 -7.59 -16.04 27.97
N PRO A 139 -7.16 -17.07 28.72
CA PRO A 139 -7.55 -17.19 30.11
C PRO A 139 -6.92 -16.02 30.86
N LEU A 140 -7.76 -15.17 31.45
CA LEU A 140 -7.31 -14.20 32.44
C LEU A 140 -6.87 -14.99 33.68
N ALA A 141 -5.56 -14.97 33.94
CA ALA A 141 -4.98 -15.40 35.21
C ALA A 141 -4.93 -14.22 36.18
#